data_AF-A0A9P5GBY5-F1
#
_entry.id   AF-A0A9P5GBY5-F1
#
_cell.length_a   1.000
_cell.length_b   1.000
_cell.length_c   1.000
_cell.angle_alpha   90.00
_cell.angle_beta   90.00
_cell.angle_gamma   90.00
#
_symmetry.space_group_name_H-M   'P 1'
#
loop_
_entity.id
_entity.type
_entity.pdbx_description
1 polymer ?
#
loop_
_entity_poly.entity_id
_entity_poly.type
_entity_poly.pdbx_seq_one_letter_code
_entity_poly.pdbx_strand_id
1 'polypeptide(L)'
;MVTLYLQSFESTHRILHIPSFWADYQRYWDDPHNASNELRLKILLVIGLGSSLHKDEITEIGLRKAVHLWVYAAQAWLSGPLEKDRLSVSALQIDCLTIIARQIFSIGADLVWTSMGTLVHKAMQINLHRDPKHLSGISLLQAEIRRRLWTTIIEMTAQSSLDSAMPAKIPESDTEAPSNINDDEIKETTTILHPHPKGTYTTTSFQILLLDSLPVRLRILHLLTSLNTQISYLDVLALSSELSNVSQAYHSFMKDNQSSSITPFHRNLLDWFVRRFMIPLHCHFTNKARTNPLFTFSLKVSLETAMTIMSPEPDDGFSKLMVNGGGLFREGIWCAMAVLTTELLAQLEAQHMDGTLHRNCDYIILLKQSVNNLITLSSERIRYGETNIKGHMFLSMILAKVEAVETGADCELAMARSAKDSLEFCHGLLLAQADSSLLGIADNGRFASGSSLDDGSESPGSGYDLDLDWGFLLPDAGFP
;
A
#
# COMPACT_ATOMS: atom_id res chain seq x y z
N MET A 1 -14.89 -4.05 -13.92
CA MET A 1 -14.41 -3.77 -12.55
C MET A 1 -14.28 -5.02 -11.71
N VAL A 2 -15.35 -5.79 -11.50
CA VAL A 2 -15.29 -7.05 -10.73
C VAL A 2 -14.14 -7.96 -11.19
N THR A 3 -14.06 -8.25 -12.49
CA THR A 3 -12.97 -9.08 -13.04
C THR A 3 -11.59 -8.49 -12.75
N LEU A 4 -11.43 -7.15 -12.80
CA LEU A 4 -10.16 -6.51 -12.48
C LEU A 4 -9.80 -6.75 -11.01
N TYR A 5 -10.74 -6.61 -10.06
CA TYR A 5 -10.50 -6.93 -8.65
C TYR A 5 -10.08 -8.40 -8.45
N LEU A 6 -10.81 -9.34 -9.06
CA LEU A 6 -10.56 -10.78 -8.91
C LEU A 6 -9.23 -11.22 -9.53
N GLN A 7 -8.77 -10.54 -10.57
CA GLN A 7 -7.47 -10.79 -11.21
C GLN A 7 -6.30 -10.04 -10.56
N SER A 8 -6.57 -9.18 -9.57
CA SER A 8 -5.54 -8.32 -8.96
C SER A 8 -5.50 -8.54 -7.44
N PHE A 9 -6.26 -7.76 -6.67
CA PHE A 9 -6.26 -7.78 -5.21
C PHE A 9 -6.59 -9.15 -4.64
N GLU A 10 -7.52 -9.87 -5.26
CA GLU A 10 -7.94 -11.19 -4.79
C GLU A 10 -6.79 -12.21 -4.88
N SER A 11 -5.81 -12.04 -5.77
CA SER A 11 -4.67 -12.96 -5.92
C SER A 11 -3.80 -13.09 -4.65
N THR A 12 -3.73 -12.02 -3.85
CA THR A 12 -2.94 -11.97 -2.60
C THR A 12 -3.83 -11.97 -1.36
N HIS A 13 -4.94 -11.24 -1.39
CA HIS A 13 -5.79 -11.05 -0.22
C HIS A 13 -6.78 -12.19 -0.01
N ARG A 14 -7.19 -12.94 -1.03
CA ARG A 14 -8.07 -14.14 -0.89
C ARG A 14 -9.28 -13.93 0.04
N ILE A 15 -9.94 -12.76 -0.08
CA ILE A 15 -11.07 -12.39 0.77
C ILE A 15 -12.31 -13.20 0.38
N LEU A 16 -12.47 -13.49 -0.90
CA LEU A 16 -13.68 -14.04 -1.49
C LEU A 16 -13.42 -15.41 -2.10
N HIS A 17 -14.35 -16.34 -1.90
CA HIS A 17 -14.39 -17.53 -2.73
C HIS A 17 -15.01 -17.16 -4.08
N ILE A 18 -14.20 -17.15 -5.16
CA ILE A 18 -14.59 -16.59 -6.46
C ILE A 18 -15.91 -17.19 -7.01
N PRO A 19 -16.10 -18.52 -7.05
CA PRO A 19 -17.36 -19.12 -7.50
C PRO A 19 -18.58 -18.69 -6.69
N SER A 20 -18.43 -18.63 -5.35
CA SER A 20 -19.53 -18.19 -4.48
C SER A 20 -19.88 -16.72 -4.71
N PHE A 21 -18.85 -15.86 -4.87
CA PHE A 21 -19.07 -14.45 -5.16
C PHE A 21 -19.77 -14.23 -6.50
N TRP A 22 -19.42 -14.99 -7.56
CA TRP A 22 -20.12 -14.87 -8.84
C TRP A 22 -21.59 -15.29 -8.76
N ALA A 23 -21.90 -16.33 -8.00
CA ALA A 23 -23.29 -16.73 -7.75
C ALA A 23 -24.07 -15.64 -7.00
N ASP A 24 -23.46 -15.04 -5.98
CA ASP A 24 -24.04 -13.91 -5.24
C ASP A 24 -24.18 -12.66 -6.11
N TYR A 25 -23.20 -12.38 -6.96
CA TYR A 25 -23.23 -11.28 -7.93
C TYR A 25 -24.38 -11.44 -8.93
N GLN A 26 -24.57 -12.64 -9.48
CA GLN A 26 -25.69 -12.92 -10.38
C GLN A 26 -27.02 -12.73 -9.65
N ARG A 27 -27.17 -13.28 -8.43
CA ARG A 27 -28.38 -13.12 -7.63
C ARG A 27 -28.72 -11.66 -7.35
N TYR A 28 -27.71 -10.82 -7.11
CA TYR A 28 -27.91 -9.38 -6.96
C TYR A 28 -28.49 -8.73 -8.21
N TRP A 29 -28.01 -9.09 -9.41
CA TRP A 29 -28.51 -8.51 -10.66
C TRP A 29 -29.86 -9.04 -11.09
N ASP A 30 -30.21 -10.26 -10.68
CA ASP A 30 -31.55 -10.82 -10.89
C ASP A 30 -32.61 -10.09 -10.06
N ASP A 31 -32.29 -9.66 -8.83
CA ASP A 31 -33.20 -8.90 -7.95
C ASP A 31 -32.46 -7.88 -7.04
N PRO A 32 -32.09 -6.69 -7.57
CA PRO A 32 -31.32 -5.70 -6.81
C PRO A 32 -32.07 -5.08 -5.63
N HIS A 33 -33.41 -5.03 -5.72
CA HIS A 33 -34.27 -4.38 -4.72
C HIS A 33 -34.36 -5.20 -3.43
N ASN A 34 -34.37 -6.53 -3.55
CA ASN A 34 -34.41 -7.43 -2.39
C ASN A 34 -33.04 -7.86 -1.88
N ALA A 35 -31.95 -7.41 -2.52
CA ALA A 35 -30.59 -7.72 -2.05
C ALA A 35 -30.32 -7.14 -0.65
N SER A 36 -29.65 -7.94 0.19
CA SER A 36 -29.21 -7.50 1.52
C SER A 36 -28.18 -6.38 1.41
N ASN A 37 -28.11 -5.53 2.44
CA ASN A 37 -27.10 -4.48 2.52
C ASN A 37 -25.67 -5.06 2.51
N GLU A 38 -25.48 -6.22 3.14
CA GLU A 38 -24.20 -6.94 3.14
C GLU A 38 -23.74 -7.29 1.71
N LEU A 39 -24.61 -7.92 0.92
CA LEU A 39 -24.31 -8.26 -0.47
C LEU A 39 -24.05 -7.02 -1.31
N ARG A 40 -24.89 -5.99 -1.15
CA ARG A 40 -24.74 -4.71 -1.87
C ARG A 40 -23.40 -4.06 -1.56
N LEU A 41 -23.01 -3.93 -0.29
CA LEU A 41 -21.73 -3.35 0.11
C LEU A 41 -20.56 -4.15 -0.44
N LYS A 42 -20.61 -5.48 -0.35
CA LYS A 42 -19.55 -6.36 -0.88
C LYS A 42 -19.34 -6.13 -2.38
N ILE A 43 -20.42 -6.09 -3.17
CA ILE A 43 -20.35 -5.83 -4.62
C ILE A 43 -19.82 -4.44 -4.91
N LEU A 44 -20.33 -3.41 -4.23
CA LEU A 44 -19.88 -2.02 -4.43
C LEU A 44 -18.40 -1.84 -4.12
N LEU A 45 -17.89 -2.43 -3.03
CA LEU A 45 -16.48 -2.37 -2.68
C LEU A 45 -15.60 -3.13 -3.68
N VAL A 46 -16.02 -4.31 -4.14
CA VAL A 46 -15.31 -5.06 -5.20
C VAL A 46 -15.25 -4.25 -6.51
N ILE A 47 -16.36 -3.61 -6.90
CA ILE A 47 -16.40 -2.72 -8.07
C ILE A 47 -15.48 -1.52 -7.86
N GLY A 48 -15.52 -0.90 -6.69
CA GLY A 48 -14.70 0.27 -6.35
C GLY A 48 -13.21 -0.04 -6.37
N LEU A 49 -12.78 -1.16 -5.77
CA LEU A 49 -11.39 -1.59 -5.85
C LEU A 49 -11.00 -1.91 -7.30
N GLY A 50 -11.85 -2.61 -8.04
CA GLY A 50 -11.62 -2.88 -9.46
C GLY A 50 -11.56 -1.64 -10.34
N SER A 51 -12.21 -0.53 -9.97
CA SER A 51 -12.14 0.71 -10.74
C SER A 51 -10.80 1.42 -10.63
N SER A 52 -10.04 1.21 -9.55
CA SER A 52 -8.67 1.76 -9.41
C SER A 52 -7.70 1.29 -10.50
N LEU A 53 -8.04 0.21 -11.21
CA LEU A 53 -7.23 -0.38 -12.28
C LEU A 53 -7.80 -0.09 -13.68
N HIS A 54 -8.97 0.55 -13.78
CA HIS A 54 -9.66 0.77 -15.05
C HIS A 54 -9.03 1.88 -15.89
N LYS A 55 -9.07 1.76 -17.23
CA LYS A 55 -8.32 2.60 -18.19
C LYS A 55 -8.97 3.92 -18.57
N ASP A 56 -10.25 4.11 -18.30
CA ASP A 56 -10.99 5.29 -18.74
C ASP A 56 -10.99 6.41 -17.69
N GLU A 57 -10.24 7.48 -17.96
CA GLU A 57 -10.01 8.63 -17.08
C GLU A 57 -11.28 9.45 -16.77
N ILE A 58 -12.22 9.56 -17.73
CA ILE A 58 -13.45 10.36 -17.55
C ILE A 58 -14.40 9.63 -16.59
N THR A 59 -14.53 8.31 -16.78
CA THR A 59 -15.32 7.44 -15.92
C THR A 59 -14.69 7.32 -14.52
N GLU A 60 -13.37 7.52 -14.40
CA GLU A 60 -12.61 7.40 -13.15
C GLU A 60 -12.98 8.46 -12.09
N ILE A 61 -13.16 9.74 -12.46
CA ILE A 61 -13.46 10.82 -11.49
C ILE A 61 -14.81 10.59 -10.81
N GLY A 62 -15.85 10.27 -11.60
CA GLY A 62 -17.18 9.98 -11.08
C GLY A 62 -17.20 8.73 -10.18
N LEU A 63 -16.50 7.68 -10.61
CA LEU A 63 -16.35 6.45 -9.82
C LEU A 63 -15.60 6.70 -8.52
N ARG A 64 -14.52 7.50 -8.52
CA ARG A 64 -13.75 7.80 -7.30
C ARG A 64 -14.64 8.42 -6.22
N LYS A 65 -15.47 9.39 -6.57
CA LYS A 65 -16.44 10.00 -5.64
C LYS A 65 -17.47 8.98 -5.13
N ALA A 66 -18.00 8.14 -6.02
CA ALA A 66 -18.92 7.07 -5.64
C ALA A 66 -18.27 6.07 -4.66
N VAL A 67 -17.01 5.70 -4.89
CA VAL A 67 -16.26 4.81 -3.99
C VAL A 67 -16.08 5.42 -2.61
N HIS A 68 -15.82 6.73 -2.50
CA HIS A 68 -15.76 7.39 -1.20
C HIS A 68 -17.08 7.23 -0.43
N LEU A 69 -18.22 7.45 -1.10
CA LEU A 69 -19.54 7.26 -0.49
C LEU A 69 -19.77 5.80 -0.09
N TRP A 70 -19.37 4.84 -0.91
CA TRP A 70 -19.50 3.41 -0.59
C TRP A 70 -18.64 3.00 0.60
N VAL A 71 -17.42 3.53 0.70
CA VAL A 71 -16.52 3.30 1.85
C VAL A 71 -17.13 3.89 3.12
N TYR A 72 -17.65 5.12 3.09
CA TYR A 72 -18.32 5.71 4.25
C TYR A 72 -19.57 4.93 4.65
N ALA A 73 -20.38 4.48 3.67
CA ALA A 73 -21.54 3.64 3.92
C ALA A 73 -21.14 2.30 4.56
N ALA A 74 -20.05 1.67 4.09
CA ALA A 74 -19.53 0.44 4.66
C ALA A 74 -19.02 0.66 6.10
N GLN A 75 -18.28 1.73 6.38
CA GLN A 75 -17.82 2.06 7.73
C GLN A 75 -18.98 2.31 8.69
N ALA A 76 -20.00 3.07 8.26
CA ALA A 76 -21.20 3.31 9.05
C ALA A 76 -21.95 2.00 9.33
N TRP A 77 -22.07 1.12 8.32
CA TRP A 77 -22.67 -0.20 8.50
C TRP A 77 -21.86 -1.09 9.44
N LEU A 78 -20.53 -1.12 9.35
CA LEU A 78 -19.64 -1.89 10.22
C LEU A 78 -19.62 -1.37 11.68
N SER A 79 -19.99 -0.11 11.90
CA SER A 79 -19.94 0.56 13.23
C SER A 79 -21.31 0.67 13.91
N GLY A 80 -22.40 0.31 13.23
CA GLY A 80 -23.75 0.47 13.77
C GLY A 80 -24.03 -0.44 14.98
N PRO A 81 -24.90 -0.01 15.92
CA PRO A 81 -25.10 -0.68 17.20
C PRO A 81 -25.80 -2.05 17.06
N LEU A 82 -25.10 -3.11 17.51
CA LEU A 82 -25.63 -4.41 17.98
C LEU A 82 -26.63 -5.15 17.09
N GLU A 83 -26.14 -5.75 16.00
CA GLU A 83 -26.76 -6.94 15.40
C GLU A 83 -25.73 -8.08 15.40
N LYS A 84 -26.09 -9.26 15.95
CA LYS A 84 -25.23 -10.47 15.89
C LYS A 84 -24.82 -10.81 14.45
N ASP A 85 -25.59 -10.36 13.46
CA ASP A 85 -25.35 -10.55 12.03
C ASP A 85 -24.10 -9.83 11.51
N ARG A 86 -23.56 -8.84 12.25
CA ARG A 86 -22.34 -8.10 11.90
C ARG A 86 -21.05 -8.69 12.48
N LEU A 87 -21.17 -9.78 13.22
CA LEU A 87 -20.05 -10.66 13.62
C LEU A 87 -20.13 -11.94 12.80
N SER A 88 -19.91 -11.81 11.50
CA SER A 88 -19.94 -12.90 10.53
C SER A 88 -18.69 -12.87 9.65
N VAL A 89 -18.39 -13.99 8.99
CA VAL A 89 -17.31 -14.06 7.99
C VAL A 89 -17.53 -13.00 6.90
N SER A 90 -18.77 -12.79 6.50
CA SER A 90 -19.11 -11.81 5.47
C SER A 90 -18.92 -10.36 5.92
N ALA A 91 -19.24 -10.04 7.17
CA ALA A 91 -18.95 -8.72 7.73
C ALA A 91 -17.42 -8.46 7.77
N LEU A 92 -16.61 -9.46 8.14
CA LEU A 92 -15.16 -9.36 8.08
C LEU A 92 -14.64 -9.20 6.64
N GLN A 93 -15.23 -9.87 5.66
CA GLN A 93 -14.90 -9.66 4.23
C GLN A 93 -15.15 -8.21 3.82
N ILE A 94 -16.29 -7.63 4.22
CA ILE A 94 -16.61 -6.21 3.97
C ILE A 94 -15.61 -5.30 4.67
N ASP A 95 -15.22 -5.60 5.91
CA ASP A 95 -14.23 -4.82 6.67
C ASP A 95 -12.86 -4.85 5.98
N CYS A 96 -12.36 -6.01 5.56
CA CYS A 96 -11.14 -6.15 4.77
C CYS A 96 -11.20 -5.33 3.47
N LEU A 97 -12.28 -5.50 2.67
CA LEU A 97 -12.49 -4.76 1.43
C LEU A 97 -12.52 -3.24 1.67
N THR A 98 -13.17 -2.80 2.74
CA THR A 98 -13.26 -1.39 3.14
C THR A 98 -11.89 -0.83 3.49
N ILE A 99 -11.07 -1.57 4.24
CA ILE A 99 -9.72 -1.13 4.61
C ILE A 99 -8.81 -1.05 3.37
N ILE A 100 -8.86 -2.03 2.47
CA ILE A 100 -8.10 -1.95 1.21
C ILE A 100 -8.55 -0.74 0.40
N ALA A 101 -9.87 -0.50 0.29
CA ALA A 101 -10.39 0.66 -0.44
C ALA A 101 -9.92 1.98 0.19
N ARG A 102 -9.89 2.06 1.53
CA ARG A 102 -9.34 3.22 2.23
C ARG A 102 -7.88 3.47 1.92
N GLN A 103 -7.06 2.42 1.85
CA GLN A 103 -5.66 2.54 1.46
C GLN A 103 -5.54 3.01 0.01
N ILE A 104 -6.18 2.33 -0.94
CA ILE A 104 -6.08 2.64 -2.37
C ILE A 104 -6.60 4.04 -2.68
N PHE A 105 -7.72 4.46 -2.10
CA PHE A 105 -8.34 5.75 -2.39
C PHE A 105 -7.94 6.88 -1.42
N SER A 106 -6.97 6.65 -0.51
CA SER A 106 -6.50 7.63 0.47
C SER A 106 -7.59 8.14 1.44
N ILE A 107 -8.54 7.29 1.84
CA ILE A 107 -9.65 7.65 2.75
C ILE A 107 -9.25 7.31 4.19
N GLY A 108 -8.72 8.31 4.91
CA GLY A 108 -8.21 8.13 6.28
C GLY A 108 -7.18 6.99 6.36
N ALA A 109 -6.26 6.94 5.40
CA ALA A 109 -5.29 5.86 5.24
C ALA A 109 -4.27 5.79 6.40
N ASP A 110 -3.98 6.93 7.02
CA ASP A 110 -3.20 7.11 8.25
C ASP A 110 -3.83 6.39 9.46
N LEU A 111 -5.16 6.28 9.50
CA LEU A 111 -5.89 5.60 10.58
C LEU A 111 -6.12 4.10 10.32
N VAL A 112 -5.47 3.53 9.29
CA VAL A 112 -5.66 2.11 8.93
C VAL A 112 -5.11 1.19 10.01
N TRP A 113 -3.96 1.49 10.64
CA TRP A 113 -3.41 0.65 11.70
C TRP A 113 -4.38 0.47 12.89
N THR A 114 -5.03 1.56 13.33
CA THR A 114 -6.08 1.50 14.37
C THR A 114 -7.28 0.65 13.94
N SER A 115 -7.65 0.75 12.66
CA SER A 115 -8.77 -0.02 12.09
C SER A 115 -8.43 -1.52 12.03
N MET A 116 -7.17 -1.85 11.72
CA MET A 116 -6.67 -3.23 11.77
C MET A 116 -6.74 -3.82 13.18
N GLY A 117 -6.40 -3.05 14.22
CA GLY A 117 -6.58 -3.49 15.61
C GLY A 117 -8.04 -3.87 15.93
N THR A 118 -8.99 -3.09 15.44
CA THR A 118 -10.43 -3.40 15.58
C THR A 118 -10.81 -4.67 14.79
N LEU A 119 -10.32 -4.80 13.55
CA LEU A 119 -10.59 -5.95 12.69
C LEU A 119 -10.04 -7.26 13.29
N VAL A 120 -8.82 -7.25 13.82
CA VAL A 120 -8.23 -8.41 14.50
C VAL A 120 -9.11 -8.85 15.66
N HIS A 121 -9.57 -7.92 16.51
CA HIS A 121 -10.46 -8.26 17.62
C HIS A 121 -11.82 -8.80 17.16
N LYS A 122 -12.44 -8.22 16.11
CA LYS A 122 -13.68 -8.75 15.51
C LYS A 122 -13.48 -10.17 14.97
N ALA A 123 -12.35 -10.43 14.32
CA ALA A 123 -12.01 -11.77 13.81
C ALA A 123 -11.82 -12.79 14.93
N MET A 124 -11.19 -12.38 16.04
CA MET A 124 -11.05 -13.21 17.22
C MET A 124 -12.41 -13.53 17.87
N GLN A 125 -13.33 -12.57 17.93
CA GLN A 125 -14.67 -12.77 18.50
C GLN A 125 -15.48 -13.88 17.80
N ILE A 126 -15.21 -14.15 16.52
CA ILE A 126 -15.86 -15.25 15.77
C ILE A 126 -14.93 -16.46 15.54
N ASN A 127 -13.83 -16.52 16.31
CA ASN A 127 -12.86 -17.61 16.35
C ASN A 127 -12.08 -17.86 15.04
N LEU A 128 -11.70 -16.82 14.29
CA LEU A 128 -10.81 -17.00 13.12
C LEU A 128 -9.36 -17.36 13.51
N HIS A 129 -8.94 -17.02 14.73
CA HIS A 129 -7.66 -17.41 15.32
C HIS A 129 -7.61 -18.86 15.82
N ARG A 130 -8.72 -19.59 15.67
CA ARG A 130 -8.82 -21.02 15.98
C ARG A 130 -9.03 -21.81 14.70
N ASP A 131 -8.25 -22.87 14.52
CA ASP A 131 -8.36 -23.69 13.32
C ASP A 131 -9.74 -24.35 13.24
N PRO A 132 -10.42 -24.28 12.08
CA PRO A 132 -11.73 -24.89 11.90
C PRO A 132 -11.80 -26.39 12.21
N LYS A 133 -10.69 -27.13 12.18
CA LYS A 133 -10.65 -28.55 12.58
C LYS A 133 -11.08 -28.79 14.03
N HIS A 134 -10.99 -27.76 14.88
CA HIS A 134 -11.42 -27.79 16.27
C HIS A 134 -12.88 -27.37 16.47
N LEU A 135 -13.55 -26.91 15.41
CA LEU A 135 -14.91 -26.40 15.44
C LEU A 135 -15.87 -27.43 14.82
N SER A 136 -16.95 -27.76 15.53
CA SER A 136 -17.95 -28.70 15.04
C SER A 136 -18.89 -28.05 14.02
N GLY A 137 -19.24 -28.78 12.95
CA GLY A 137 -20.31 -28.38 12.02
C GLY A 137 -19.89 -27.37 10.93
N ILE A 138 -18.59 -27.16 10.72
CA ILE A 138 -18.06 -26.32 9.64
C ILE A 138 -17.77 -27.17 8.41
N SER A 139 -18.30 -26.79 7.24
CA SER A 139 -17.97 -27.46 5.97
C SER A 139 -16.53 -27.19 5.55
N LEU A 140 -15.95 -28.02 4.68
CA LEU A 140 -14.56 -27.81 4.20
C LEU A 140 -14.40 -26.45 3.51
N LEU A 141 -15.40 -26.01 2.74
CA LEU A 141 -15.38 -24.71 2.10
C LEU A 141 -15.35 -23.57 3.13
N GLN A 142 -16.20 -23.63 4.16
CA GLN A 142 -16.23 -22.62 5.21
C GLN A 142 -14.95 -22.63 6.07
N ALA A 143 -14.36 -23.80 6.29
CA ALA A 143 -13.07 -23.93 6.96
C ALA A 143 -11.96 -23.24 6.16
N GLU A 144 -11.89 -23.50 4.85
CA GLU A 144 -10.88 -22.90 3.97
C GLU A 144 -11.06 -21.38 3.85
N ILE A 145 -12.30 -20.88 3.69
CA ILE A 145 -12.60 -19.44 3.68
C ILE A 145 -12.13 -18.77 4.98
N ARG A 146 -12.35 -19.41 6.14
CA ARG A 146 -11.90 -18.89 7.45
C ARG A 146 -10.38 -18.81 7.54
N ARG A 147 -9.65 -19.85 7.10
CA ARG A 147 -8.17 -19.86 7.09
C ARG A 147 -7.61 -18.78 6.18
N ARG A 148 -8.16 -18.64 4.97
CA ARG A 148 -7.78 -17.59 4.02
C ARG A 148 -8.01 -16.21 4.61
N LEU A 149 -9.21 -15.95 5.13
CA LEU A 149 -9.55 -14.65 5.69
C LEU A 149 -8.71 -14.29 6.91
N TRP A 150 -8.42 -15.25 7.80
CA TRP A 150 -7.49 -15.05 8.91
C TRP A 150 -6.10 -14.66 8.40
N THR A 151 -5.61 -15.37 7.38
CA THR A 151 -4.31 -15.10 6.73
C THR A 151 -4.25 -13.72 6.09
N THR A 152 -5.36 -13.25 5.50
CA THR A 152 -5.49 -11.89 4.99
C THR A 152 -5.36 -10.85 6.08
N ILE A 153 -6.06 -11.04 7.20
CA ILE A 153 -6.12 -10.08 8.30
C ILE A 153 -4.74 -9.90 8.94
N ILE A 154 -4.01 -11.01 9.16
CA ILE A 154 -2.65 -10.95 9.70
C ILE A 154 -1.65 -10.32 8.71
N GLU A 155 -1.79 -10.58 7.41
CA GLU A 155 -0.99 -9.91 6.38
C GLU A 155 -1.22 -8.40 6.38
N MET A 156 -2.48 -7.96 6.33
CA MET A 156 -2.85 -6.54 6.39
C MET A 156 -2.39 -5.87 7.70
N THR A 157 -2.36 -6.61 8.80
CA THR A 157 -1.84 -6.12 10.09
C THR A 157 -0.34 -5.85 10.02
N ALA A 158 0.45 -6.73 9.38
CA ALA A 158 1.88 -6.51 9.20
C ALA A 158 2.15 -5.30 8.28
N GLN A 159 1.42 -5.17 7.17
CA GLN A 159 1.57 -4.04 6.25
C GLN A 159 1.23 -2.70 6.92
N SER A 160 0.08 -2.60 7.57
CA SER A 160 -0.32 -1.36 8.27
C SER A 160 0.61 -0.98 9.43
N SER A 161 1.20 -1.98 10.09
CA SER A 161 2.21 -1.77 11.13
C SER A 161 3.50 -1.18 10.57
N LEU A 162 3.94 -1.66 9.40
CA LEU A 162 5.08 -1.08 8.69
C LEU A 162 4.81 0.36 8.27
N ASP A 163 3.65 0.61 7.64
CA ASP A 163 3.23 1.93 7.15
C ASP A 163 3.17 2.97 8.27
N SER A 164 2.71 2.58 9.47
CA SER A 164 2.55 3.49 10.60
C SER A 164 3.76 3.52 11.55
N ALA A 165 4.82 2.77 11.26
CA ALA A 165 5.94 2.52 12.18
C ALA A 165 5.48 2.06 13.59
N MET A 166 4.43 1.24 13.64
CA MET A 166 3.80 0.76 14.88
C MET A 166 3.97 -0.77 15.06
N PRO A 167 3.91 -1.31 16.29
CA PRO A 167 4.02 -2.75 16.51
C PRO A 167 2.90 -3.56 15.86
N ALA A 168 3.24 -4.66 15.20
CA ALA A 168 2.30 -5.67 14.74
C ALA A 168 1.94 -6.64 15.89
N LYS A 169 0.90 -6.33 16.65
CA LYS A 169 0.40 -7.21 17.72
C LYS A 169 -0.53 -8.28 17.16
N ILE A 170 0.07 -9.31 16.55
CA ILE A 170 -0.67 -10.48 16.08
C ILE A 170 -0.88 -11.43 17.27
N PRO A 171 -2.13 -11.85 17.56
CA PRO A 171 -2.42 -12.78 18.64
C PRO A 171 -1.90 -14.19 18.32
N GLU A 172 -1.66 -14.98 19.37
CA GLU A 172 -1.40 -16.41 19.22
C GLU A 172 -2.61 -17.08 18.55
N SER A 173 -2.33 -17.93 17.57
CA SER A 173 -3.33 -18.59 16.73
C SER A 173 -2.85 -20.01 16.42
N ASP A 174 -3.78 -20.97 16.42
CA ASP A 174 -3.54 -22.35 15.99
C ASP A 174 -4.08 -22.62 14.57
N THR A 175 -4.61 -21.58 13.90
CA THR A 175 -5.11 -21.64 12.52
C THR A 175 -4.01 -22.06 11.55
N GLU A 176 -4.25 -23.15 10.83
CA GLU A 176 -3.32 -23.66 9.82
C GLU A 176 -3.27 -22.75 8.58
N ALA A 177 -2.19 -22.87 7.82
CA ALA A 177 -2.06 -22.20 6.53
C ALA A 177 -3.20 -22.59 5.57
N PRO A 178 -3.64 -21.67 4.68
CA PRO A 178 -4.58 -22.00 3.61
C PRO A 178 -4.08 -23.14 2.73
N SER A 179 -5.02 -23.91 2.18
CA SER A 179 -4.70 -25.03 1.31
C SER A 179 -4.26 -24.53 -0.07
N ASN A 180 -3.22 -25.13 -0.66
CA ASN A 180 -2.78 -24.80 -2.01
C ASN A 180 -3.74 -25.41 -3.06
N ILE A 181 -4.86 -24.73 -3.32
CA ILE A 181 -5.92 -25.15 -4.24
C ILE A 181 -6.41 -23.98 -5.10
N ASN A 182 -7.00 -24.31 -6.25
CA ASN A 182 -7.81 -23.37 -7.03
C ASN A 182 -9.21 -23.26 -6.44
N ASP A 183 -9.89 -22.12 -6.66
CA ASP A 183 -11.24 -21.92 -6.10
C ASP A 183 -12.29 -22.86 -6.69
N ASP A 184 -12.19 -23.21 -7.96
CA ASP A 184 -13.12 -24.11 -8.63
C ASP A 184 -13.00 -25.58 -8.15
N GLU A 185 -11.95 -25.91 -7.40
CA GLU A 185 -11.69 -27.24 -6.84
C GLU A 185 -12.43 -27.48 -5.50
N ILE A 186 -13.00 -26.44 -4.89
CA ILE A 186 -13.72 -26.54 -3.60
C ILE A 186 -15.16 -26.03 -3.71
N LYS A 187 -16.12 -26.83 -3.25
CA LYS A 187 -17.56 -26.56 -3.31
C LYS A 187 -18.21 -26.91 -1.98
N GLU A 188 -19.45 -26.45 -1.76
CA GLU A 188 -20.20 -26.77 -0.53
C GLU A 188 -20.41 -28.29 -0.35
N THR A 189 -20.42 -29.07 -1.43
CA THR A 189 -20.56 -30.53 -1.40
C THR A 189 -19.24 -31.28 -1.22
N THR A 190 -18.10 -30.58 -1.17
CA THR A 190 -16.78 -31.21 -1.04
C THR A 190 -16.60 -31.81 0.35
N THR A 191 -16.27 -33.11 0.42
CA THR A 191 -16.05 -33.85 1.68
C THR A 191 -14.59 -34.21 1.95
N ILE A 192 -13.75 -34.18 0.92
CA ILE A 192 -12.31 -34.46 1.00
C ILE A 192 -11.58 -33.43 0.15
N LEU A 193 -10.49 -32.87 0.68
CA LEU A 193 -9.66 -31.89 -0.02
C LEU A 193 -8.33 -32.52 -0.44
N HIS A 194 -7.88 -32.20 -1.65
CA HIS A 194 -6.60 -32.66 -2.20
C HIS A 194 -5.72 -31.45 -2.58
N PRO A 195 -4.99 -30.85 -1.62
CA PRO A 195 -4.11 -29.72 -1.91
C PRO A 195 -2.98 -30.11 -2.88
N HIS A 196 -2.66 -29.19 -3.79
CA HIS A 196 -1.51 -29.33 -4.67
C HIS A 196 -0.20 -29.18 -3.90
N PRO A 197 0.92 -29.77 -4.37
CA PRO A 197 2.24 -29.54 -3.78
C PRO A 197 2.57 -28.04 -3.72
N LYS A 198 3.31 -27.60 -2.69
CA LYS A 198 3.68 -26.18 -2.50
C LYS A 198 4.38 -25.54 -3.72
N GLY A 199 5.09 -26.33 -4.53
CA GLY A 199 5.78 -25.84 -5.73
C GLY A 199 4.88 -25.61 -6.94
N THR A 200 3.63 -26.06 -6.90
CA THR A 200 2.66 -25.92 -8.00
C THR A 200 1.84 -24.66 -7.81
N TYR A 201 1.77 -23.82 -8.84
CA TYR A 201 0.93 -22.64 -8.84
C TYR A 201 -0.56 -22.96 -8.82
N THR A 202 -1.27 -22.30 -7.90
CA THR A 202 -2.73 -22.23 -7.79
C THR A 202 -3.15 -20.79 -7.51
N THR A 203 -4.46 -20.50 -7.53
CA THR A 203 -4.98 -19.18 -7.17
C THR A 203 -4.68 -18.77 -5.72
N THR A 204 -4.24 -19.70 -4.85
CA THR A 204 -3.92 -19.43 -3.44
C THR A 204 -2.41 -19.27 -3.19
N SER A 205 -1.57 -19.49 -4.20
CA SER A 205 -0.11 -19.51 -4.03
C SER A 205 0.47 -18.20 -3.50
N PHE A 206 0.05 -17.02 -3.97
CA PHE A 206 0.65 -15.76 -3.47
C PHE A 206 0.30 -15.46 -2.02
N GLN A 207 -0.89 -15.82 -1.55
CA GLN A 207 -1.23 -15.72 -0.13
C GLN A 207 -0.35 -16.65 0.71
N ILE A 208 -0.11 -17.88 0.25
CA ILE A 208 0.78 -18.84 0.93
C ILE A 208 2.22 -18.33 0.95
N LEU A 209 2.71 -17.78 -0.16
CA LEU A 209 4.04 -17.18 -0.21
C LEU A 209 4.15 -16.03 0.79
N LEU A 210 3.22 -15.07 0.78
CA LEU A 210 3.20 -13.99 1.78
C LEU A 210 3.18 -14.51 3.22
N LEU A 211 2.41 -15.56 3.51
CA LEU A 211 2.39 -16.19 4.82
C LEU A 211 3.76 -16.81 5.18
N ASP A 212 4.43 -17.47 4.23
CA ASP A 212 5.76 -18.06 4.43
C ASP A 212 6.83 -16.97 4.73
N SER A 213 6.70 -15.72 4.25
CA SER A 213 7.59 -14.61 4.64
C SER A 213 7.20 -13.84 5.89
N LEU A 214 5.99 -14.06 6.40
CA LEU A 214 5.48 -13.29 7.53
C LEU A 214 6.39 -13.35 8.77
N PRO A 215 7.00 -14.49 9.16
CA PRO A 215 7.83 -14.56 10.36
C PRO A 215 9.02 -13.59 10.35
N VAL A 216 9.76 -13.50 9.24
CA VAL A 216 10.90 -12.57 9.13
C VAL A 216 10.43 -11.11 9.14
N ARG A 217 9.31 -10.80 8.48
CA ARG A 217 8.72 -9.45 8.46
C ARG A 217 8.24 -9.00 9.84
N LEU A 218 7.66 -9.90 10.64
CA LEU A 218 7.26 -9.60 12.02
C LEU A 218 8.47 -9.39 12.93
N ARG A 219 9.55 -10.14 12.76
CA ARG A 219 10.81 -9.91 13.49
C ARG A 219 11.44 -8.57 13.13
N ILE A 220 11.38 -8.15 11.87
CA ILE A 220 11.77 -6.80 11.44
C ILE A 220 10.92 -5.75 12.16
N LEU A 221 9.59 -5.88 12.14
CA LEU A 221 8.70 -4.92 12.82
C LEU A 221 8.96 -4.85 14.32
N HIS A 222 9.20 -6.01 14.96
CA HIS A 222 9.55 -6.05 16.37
C HIS A 222 10.86 -5.31 16.66
N LEU A 223 11.90 -5.51 15.84
CA LEU A 223 13.17 -4.80 15.97
C LEU A 223 12.99 -3.28 15.83
N LEU A 224 12.19 -2.83 14.86
CA LEU A 224 11.96 -1.42 14.56
C LEU A 224 11.12 -0.69 15.60
N THR A 225 10.23 -1.40 16.30
CA THR A 225 9.24 -0.79 17.21
C THR A 225 9.54 -1.02 18.69
N SER A 226 10.66 -1.68 19.01
CA SER A 226 11.09 -1.95 20.38
C SER A 226 11.68 -0.70 21.06
N LEU A 227 11.09 -0.28 22.18
CA LEU A 227 11.43 0.98 22.87
C LEU A 227 12.81 1.02 23.55
N ASN A 228 13.35 -0.14 23.92
CA ASN A 228 14.50 -0.24 24.84
C ASN A 228 15.74 -0.93 24.26
N THR A 229 15.78 -1.16 22.94
CA THR A 229 16.87 -1.90 22.30
C THR A 229 17.63 -1.01 21.34
N GLN A 230 18.93 -0.83 21.57
CA GLN A 230 19.81 -0.38 20.50
C GLN A 230 19.75 -1.40 19.38
N ILE A 231 19.35 -0.95 18.18
CA ILE A 231 19.28 -1.81 17.00
C ILE A 231 20.71 -2.31 16.70
N SER A 232 20.91 -3.63 16.78
CA SER A 232 22.18 -4.29 16.46
C SER A 232 22.36 -4.36 14.94
N TYR A 233 23.56 -4.01 14.47
CA TYR A 233 23.82 -4.10 13.03
C TYR A 233 23.83 -5.55 12.54
N LEU A 234 24.28 -6.49 13.37
CA LEU A 234 24.28 -7.92 13.04
C LEU A 234 22.86 -8.46 12.87
N ASP A 235 21.91 -8.00 13.69
CA ASP A 235 20.50 -8.41 13.57
C ASP A 235 19.89 -7.86 12.26
N VAL A 236 20.23 -6.62 11.91
CA VAL A 236 19.84 -6.03 10.62
C VAL A 236 20.37 -6.84 9.44
N LEU A 237 21.65 -7.22 9.46
CA LEU A 237 22.24 -8.05 8.40
C LEU A 237 21.61 -9.43 8.32
N ALA A 238 21.34 -10.07 9.47
CA ALA A 238 20.71 -11.39 9.53
C ALA A 238 19.29 -11.36 8.96
N LEU A 239 18.45 -10.41 9.39
CA LEU A 239 17.08 -10.24 8.89
C LEU A 239 17.04 -9.86 7.41
N SER A 240 17.98 -9.01 6.97
CA SER A 240 18.15 -8.63 5.57
C SER A 240 18.47 -9.83 4.68
N SER A 241 19.38 -10.71 5.14
CA SER A 241 19.69 -11.96 4.44
C SER A 241 18.50 -12.92 4.39
N GLU A 242 17.77 -13.08 5.50
CA GLU A 242 16.60 -13.95 5.57
C GLU A 242 15.48 -13.48 4.64
N LEU A 243 15.19 -12.16 4.62
CA LEU A 243 14.20 -11.58 3.73
C LEU A 243 14.63 -11.68 2.24
N SER A 244 15.92 -11.54 1.95
CA SER A 244 16.47 -11.73 0.61
C SER A 244 16.33 -13.18 0.13
N ASN A 245 16.56 -14.16 1.01
CA ASN A 245 16.39 -15.59 0.70
C ASN A 245 14.93 -15.92 0.38
N VAL A 246 13.99 -15.33 1.12
CA VAL A 246 12.55 -15.41 0.84
C VAL A 246 12.25 -14.85 -0.55
N SER A 247 12.72 -13.63 -0.86
CA SER A 247 12.52 -13.04 -2.19
C SER A 247 13.12 -13.92 -3.30
N GLN A 248 14.28 -14.53 -3.08
CA GLN A 248 14.89 -15.45 -4.04
C GLN A 248 14.03 -16.71 -4.26
N ALA A 249 13.47 -17.29 -3.19
CA ALA A 249 12.57 -18.43 -3.28
C ALA A 249 11.33 -18.12 -4.13
N TYR A 250 10.79 -16.89 -4.03
CA TYR A 250 9.68 -16.46 -4.86
C TYR A 250 10.07 -16.37 -6.34
N HIS A 251 11.22 -15.79 -6.64
CA HIS A 251 11.70 -15.72 -8.02
C HIS A 251 11.87 -17.12 -8.62
N SER A 252 12.40 -18.08 -7.85
CA SER A 252 12.49 -19.48 -8.27
C SER A 252 11.10 -20.08 -8.53
N PHE A 253 10.15 -19.89 -7.61
CA PHE A 253 8.77 -20.34 -7.79
C PHE A 253 8.12 -19.79 -9.07
N MET A 254 8.29 -18.49 -9.34
CA MET A 254 7.77 -17.85 -10.57
C MET A 254 8.42 -18.43 -11.82
N LYS A 255 9.73 -18.70 -11.77
CA LYS A 255 10.48 -19.31 -12.88
C LYS A 255 10.01 -20.73 -13.17
N ASP A 256 9.74 -21.52 -12.14
CA ASP A 256 9.27 -22.90 -12.29
C ASP A 256 7.81 -22.97 -12.79
N ASN A 257 7.05 -21.89 -12.59
CA ASN A 257 5.65 -21.77 -13.00
C ASN A 257 5.44 -20.77 -14.16
N GLN A 258 6.41 -20.61 -15.07
CA GLN A 258 6.35 -19.66 -16.19
C GLN A 258 5.16 -19.87 -17.14
N SER A 259 4.69 -21.12 -17.30
CA SER A 259 3.54 -21.43 -18.15
C SER A 259 2.19 -21.12 -17.50
N SER A 260 2.17 -20.70 -16.24
CA SER A 260 0.95 -20.41 -15.48
C SER A 260 0.41 -19.00 -15.79
N SER A 261 -0.80 -18.68 -15.31
CA SER A 261 -1.45 -17.38 -15.47
C SER A 261 -0.85 -16.25 -14.60
N ILE A 262 0.45 -16.32 -14.32
CA ILE A 262 1.18 -15.35 -13.49
C ILE A 262 1.52 -14.12 -14.33
N THR A 263 0.85 -13.00 -14.05
CA THR A 263 1.08 -11.72 -14.73
C THR A 263 2.21 -10.91 -14.07
N PRO A 264 2.77 -9.91 -14.77
CA PRO A 264 3.64 -8.90 -14.17
C PRO A 264 3.01 -8.21 -12.96
N PHE A 265 1.71 -7.88 -13.02
CA PHE A 265 0.97 -7.34 -11.88
C PHE A 265 1.14 -8.17 -10.60
N HIS A 266 0.98 -9.49 -10.70
CA HIS A 266 1.12 -10.38 -9.55
C HIS A 266 2.53 -10.35 -8.95
N ARG A 267 3.56 -10.37 -9.81
CA ARG A 267 4.97 -10.31 -9.38
C ARG A 267 5.27 -8.98 -8.70
N ASN A 268 4.85 -7.87 -9.31
CA ASN A 268 5.03 -6.54 -8.76
C ASN A 268 4.34 -6.39 -7.40
N LEU A 269 3.09 -6.87 -7.25
CA LEU A 269 2.36 -6.75 -5.99
C LEU A 269 2.97 -7.60 -4.87
N LEU A 270 3.37 -8.84 -5.16
CA LEU A 270 4.07 -9.69 -4.20
C LEU A 270 5.40 -9.09 -3.76
N ASP A 271 6.19 -8.61 -4.73
CA ASP A 271 7.48 -7.96 -4.47
C ASP A 271 7.29 -6.69 -3.62
N TRP A 272 6.28 -5.88 -3.95
CA TRP A 272 5.93 -4.67 -3.20
C TRP A 272 5.64 -4.94 -1.72
N PHE A 273 4.83 -5.96 -1.42
CA PHE A 273 4.47 -6.32 -0.04
C PHE A 273 5.67 -6.79 0.81
N VAL A 274 6.75 -7.23 0.19
CA VAL A 274 7.87 -7.86 0.89
C VAL A 274 9.11 -6.98 0.87
N ARG A 275 9.49 -6.47 -0.30
CA ARG A 275 10.69 -5.66 -0.51
C ARG A 275 10.67 -4.35 0.28
N ARG A 276 9.49 -3.78 0.51
CA ARG A 276 9.32 -2.53 1.28
C ARG A 276 9.88 -2.59 2.70
N PHE A 277 9.95 -3.77 3.32
CA PHE A 277 10.52 -3.93 4.65
C PHE A 277 12.02 -3.64 4.71
N MET A 278 12.74 -3.72 3.57
CA MET A 278 14.19 -3.52 3.52
C MET A 278 14.61 -2.07 3.79
N ILE A 279 13.85 -1.07 3.33
CA ILE A 279 14.23 0.35 3.54
C ILE A 279 14.18 0.69 5.04
N PRO A 280 13.07 0.49 5.76
CA PRO A 280 13.03 0.79 7.20
C PRO A 280 13.99 -0.07 8.02
N LEU A 281 14.24 -1.33 7.63
CA LEU A 281 15.21 -2.18 8.30
C LEU A 281 16.63 -1.59 8.29
N HIS A 282 17.03 -0.97 7.18
CA HIS A 282 18.37 -0.41 6.99
C HIS A 282 18.48 1.08 7.32
N CYS A 283 17.38 1.83 7.45
CA CYS A 283 17.38 3.30 7.48
C CYS A 283 18.32 3.90 8.53
N HIS A 284 18.31 3.36 9.76
CA HIS A 284 19.19 3.81 10.85
C HIS A 284 20.68 3.74 10.50
N PHE A 285 21.09 2.66 9.83
CA PHE A 285 22.48 2.44 9.45
C PHE A 285 22.84 3.14 8.14
N THR A 286 21.88 3.29 7.22
CA THR A 286 22.03 4.10 6.01
C THR A 286 22.38 5.55 6.37
N ASN A 287 21.68 6.14 7.34
CA ASN A 287 21.99 7.50 7.81
C ASN A 287 23.39 7.61 8.44
N LYS A 288 23.86 6.54 9.09
CA LYS A 288 25.22 6.47 9.68
C LYS A 288 26.32 6.17 8.67
N ALA A 289 26.00 5.69 7.48
CA ALA A 289 27.01 5.33 6.46
C ALA A 289 27.83 6.55 6.00
N ARG A 290 27.28 7.76 6.13
CA ARG A 290 27.94 9.03 5.85
C ARG A 290 29.18 9.27 6.72
N THR A 291 29.11 8.88 7.99
CA THR A 291 30.19 9.11 8.97
C THR A 291 30.96 7.84 9.32
N ASN A 292 30.41 6.67 8.98
CA ASN A 292 31.03 5.38 9.28
C ASN A 292 30.94 4.41 8.08
N PRO A 293 32.07 4.16 7.38
CA PRO A 293 32.13 3.25 6.23
C PRO A 293 31.69 1.81 6.51
N LEU A 294 31.64 1.39 7.78
CA LEU A 294 31.14 0.04 8.12
C LEU A 294 29.68 -0.17 7.69
N PHE A 295 28.91 0.89 7.50
CA PHE A 295 27.49 0.81 7.14
C PHE A 295 27.20 1.03 5.65
N THR A 296 28.22 1.08 4.79
CA THR A 296 28.04 1.23 3.33
C THR A 296 27.17 0.12 2.72
N PHE A 297 27.18 -1.08 3.30
CA PHE A 297 26.28 -2.15 2.86
C PHE A 297 24.79 -1.79 3.05
N SER A 298 24.43 -1.14 4.16
CA SER A 298 23.04 -0.67 4.38
C SER A 298 22.64 0.37 3.36
N LEU A 299 23.52 1.33 3.08
CA LEU A 299 23.28 2.34 2.05
C LEU A 299 23.02 1.69 0.69
N LYS A 300 23.89 0.76 0.28
CA LYS A 300 23.73 0.01 -0.97
C LYS A 300 22.38 -0.70 -1.03
N VAL A 301 22.02 -1.44 0.02
CA VAL A 301 20.76 -2.19 0.07
C VAL A 301 19.55 -1.26 0.03
N SER A 302 19.55 -0.16 0.78
CA SER A 302 18.47 0.83 0.73
C SER A 302 18.30 1.42 -0.67
N LEU A 303 19.41 1.77 -1.34
CA LEU A 303 19.39 2.34 -2.69
C LEU A 303 18.90 1.36 -3.75
N GLU A 304 19.42 0.14 -3.76
CA GLU A 304 18.98 -0.92 -4.68
C GLU A 304 17.49 -1.21 -4.46
N THR A 305 17.04 -1.25 -3.21
CA THR A 305 15.63 -1.43 -2.87
C THR A 305 14.77 -0.28 -3.39
N ALA A 306 15.17 0.97 -3.14
CA ALA A 306 14.45 2.16 -3.60
C ALA A 306 14.34 2.18 -5.13
N MET A 307 15.44 1.96 -5.85
CA MET A 307 15.44 1.93 -7.32
C MET A 307 14.56 0.80 -7.88
N THR A 308 14.59 -0.38 -7.26
CA THR A 308 13.79 -1.53 -7.70
C THR A 308 12.30 -1.28 -7.50
N ILE A 309 11.89 -0.79 -6.32
CA ILE A 309 10.49 -0.46 -6.01
C ILE A 309 9.95 0.63 -6.96
N MET A 310 10.79 1.60 -7.33
CA MET A 310 10.42 2.68 -8.25
C MET A 310 10.45 2.27 -9.73
N SER A 311 10.96 1.08 -10.06
CA SER A 311 11.08 0.57 -11.43
C SER A 311 10.45 -0.82 -11.56
N PRO A 312 9.14 -0.97 -11.28
CA PRO A 312 8.46 -2.26 -11.37
C PRO A 312 8.43 -2.79 -12.81
N GLU A 313 8.15 -4.08 -12.98
CA GLU A 313 7.95 -4.68 -14.30
C GLU A 313 6.78 -3.98 -15.02
N PRO A 314 6.87 -3.67 -16.33
CA PRO A 314 5.81 -2.95 -17.04
C PRO A 314 4.45 -3.64 -16.94
N ASP A 315 3.49 -2.96 -16.30
CA ASP A 315 2.11 -3.41 -16.16
C ASP A 315 1.19 -2.19 -15.99
N ASP A 316 0.17 -2.07 -16.84
CA ASP A 316 -0.75 -0.92 -16.81
C ASP A 316 -1.52 -0.80 -15.49
N GLY A 317 -1.90 -1.94 -14.89
CA GLY A 317 -2.66 -1.96 -13.65
C GLY A 317 -1.81 -1.54 -12.46
N PHE A 318 -0.60 -2.08 -12.35
CA PHE A 318 0.33 -1.74 -11.28
C PHE A 318 0.83 -0.29 -11.41
N SER A 319 1.10 0.17 -12.63
CA SER A 319 1.48 1.56 -12.90
C SER A 319 0.40 2.54 -12.41
N LYS A 320 -0.89 2.18 -12.54
CA LYS A 320 -1.96 2.99 -11.96
C LYS A 320 -1.93 3.00 -10.45
N LEU A 321 -1.72 1.87 -9.78
CA LEU A 321 -1.61 1.86 -8.32
C LEU A 321 -0.44 2.73 -7.82
N MET A 322 0.65 2.83 -8.59
CA MET A 322 1.74 3.77 -8.29
C MET A 322 1.32 5.24 -8.41
N VAL A 323 0.33 5.56 -9.22
CA VAL A 323 -0.19 6.92 -9.45
C VAL A 323 -1.38 7.25 -8.54
N ASN A 324 -2.40 6.40 -8.49
CA ASN A 324 -3.65 6.68 -7.76
C ASN A 324 -3.70 6.05 -6.36
N GLY A 325 -2.85 5.05 -6.10
CA GLY A 325 -2.83 4.32 -4.84
C GLY A 325 -2.31 5.17 -3.69
N GLY A 326 -3.09 5.24 -2.61
CA GLY A 326 -2.69 5.80 -1.33
C GLY A 326 -2.02 4.78 -0.40
N GLY A 327 -2.06 5.08 0.90
CA GLY A 327 -1.59 4.19 1.97
C GLY A 327 -0.23 3.58 1.67
N LEU A 328 -0.20 2.25 1.63
CA LEU A 328 1.00 1.45 1.39
C LEU A 328 1.77 1.80 0.10
N PHE A 329 1.12 2.33 -0.93
CA PHE A 329 1.83 2.77 -2.15
C PHE A 329 2.55 4.09 -1.90
N ARG A 330 1.83 5.06 -1.32
CA ARG A 330 2.38 6.36 -0.96
C ARG A 330 3.55 6.25 0.02
N GLU A 331 3.42 5.42 1.06
CA GLU A 331 4.48 5.23 2.06
C GLU A 331 5.73 4.57 1.46
N GLY A 332 5.56 3.61 0.54
CA GLY A 332 6.68 3.01 -0.19
C GLY A 332 7.41 4.01 -1.08
N ILE A 333 6.66 4.84 -1.83
CA ILE A 333 7.22 5.92 -2.66
C ILE A 333 7.97 6.93 -1.79
N TRP A 334 7.41 7.30 -0.64
CA TRP A 334 8.03 8.26 0.28
C TRP A 334 9.35 7.73 0.85
N CYS A 335 9.40 6.46 1.25
CA CYS A 335 10.65 5.82 1.68
C CYS A 335 11.72 5.81 0.57
N ALA A 336 11.33 5.49 -0.67
CA ALA A 336 12.26 5.50 -1.80
C ALA A 336 12.75 6.92 -2.13
N MET A 337 11.85 7.90 -2.09
CA MET A 337 12.14 9.32 -2.29
C MET A 337 13.21 9.80 -1.30
N ALA A 338 13.04 9.49 -0.01
CA ALA A 338 13.97 9.89 1.03
C ALA A 338 15.36 9.28 0.82
N VAL A 339 15.47 7.98 0.52
CA VAL A 339 16.75 7.32 0.27
C VAL A 339 17.49 7.94 -0.93
N LEU A 340 16.79 8.11 -2.06
CA LEU A 340 17.39 8.59 -3.31
C LEU A 340 17.86 10.05 -3.20
N THR A 341 17.04 10.92 -2.59
CA THR A 341 17.40 12.33 -2.41
C THR A 341 18.53 12.51 -1.40
N THR A 342 18.51 11.76 -0.30
CA THR A 342 19.55 11.77 0.73
C THR A 342 20.90 11.34 0.19
N GLU A 343 20.93 10.34 -0.69
CA GLU A 343 22.16 9.90 -1.36
C GLU A 343 22.64 10.90 -2.40
N LEU A 344 21.74 11.44 -3.22
CA LEU A 344 22.10 12.44 -4.23
C LEU A 344 22.78 13.65 -3.60
N LEU A 345 22.24 14.15 -2.49
CA LEU A 345 22.85 15.25 -1.73
C LEU A 345 24.20 14.87 -1.14
N ALA A 346 24.34 13.67 -0.58
CA ALA A 346 25.59 13.21 0.02
C ALA A 346 26.72 13.09 -1.02
N GLN A 347 26.41 12.56 -2.21
CA GLN A 347 27.36 12.45 -3.31
C GLN A 347 27.78 13.82 -3.84
N LEU A 348 26.83 14.74 -3.97
CA LEU A 348 27.13 16.12 -4.37
C LEU A 348 28.07 16.82 -3.38
N GLU A 349 27.81 16.69 -2.08
CA GLU A 349 28.65 17.27 -1.02
C GLU A 349 30.06 16.66 -1.02
N ALA A 350 30.17 15.34 -1.22
CA ALA A 350 31.46 14.66 -1.34
C ALA A 350 32.28 15.18 -2.53
N GLN A 351 31.64 15.33 -3.71
CA GLN A 351 32.29 15.87 -4.91
C GLN A 351 32.69 17.34 -4.77
N HIS A 352 31.91 18.13 -4.04
CA HIS A 352 32.24 19.51 -3.73
C HIS A 352 33.49 19.57 -2.84
N MET A 353 33.57 18.71 -1.82
CA MET A 353 34.70 18.67 -0.88
C MET A 353 36.01 18.15 -1.51
N ASP A 354 35.94 17.18 -2.41
CA ASP A 354 37.13 16.58 -3.04
C ASP A 354 37.54 17.28 -4.36
N GLY A 355 36.78 18.29 -4.79
CA GLY A 355 37.04 19.09 -5.99
C GLY A 355 36.70 18.38 -7.30
N THR A 356 35.88 17.32 -7.28
CA THR A 356 35.55 16.51 -8.46
C THR A 356 34.21 16.85 -9.13
N LEU A 357 33.52 17.92 -8.71
CA LEU A 357 32.23 18.37 -9.27
C LEU A 357 32.14 18.38 -10.80
N HIS A 358 33.23 18.76 -11.48
CA HIS A 358 33.27 18.88 -12.95
C HIS A 358 33.56 17.55 -13.66
N ARG A 359 33.72 16.44 -12.91
CA ARG A 359 33.90 15.11 -13.48
C ARG A 359 32.52 14.49 -13.72
N ASN A 360 32.30 14.00 -14.94
CA ASN A 360 31.13 13.18 -15.22
C ASN A 360 31.13 11.96 -14.30
N CYS A 361 30.13 11.90 -13.42
CA CYS A 361 29.89 10.76 -12.55
C CYS A 361 28.57 10.12 -12.99
N ASP A 362 28.67 9.01 -13.72
CA ASP A 362 27.51 8.26 -14.21
C ASP A 362 26.52 7.92 -13.08
N TYR A 363 27.03 7.76 -11.86
CA TYR A 363 26.25 7.49 -10.67
C TYR A 363 25.34 8.66 -10.27
N ILE A 364 25.85 9.89 -10.24
CA ILE A 364 25.04 11.08 -9.94
C ILE A 364 24.01 11.33 -11.04
N ILE A 365 24.39 11.11 -12.30
CA ILE A 365 23.45 11.21 -13.43
C ILE A 365 22.26 10.24 -13.23
N LEU A 366 22.54 9.00 -12.81
CA LEU A 366 21.52 8.00 -12.48
C LEU A 366 20.61 8.43 -11.33
N LEU A 367 21.18 9.00 -10.27
CA LEU A 367 20.41 9.52 -9.13
C LEU A 367 19.54 10.73 -9.53
N LYS A 368 20.07 11.67 -10.31
CA LYS A 368 19.31 12.80 -10.87
C LYS A 368 18.17 12.32 -11.76
N GLN A 369 18.39 11.31 -12.59
CA GLN A 369 17.32 10.71 -13.40
C GLN A 369 16.23 10.07 -12.53
N SER A 370 16.63 9.37 -11.46
CA SER A 370 15.69 8.76 -10.52
C SER A 370 14.84 9.80 -9.79
N VAL A 371 15.45 10.93 -9.37
CA VAL A 371 14.73 12.06 -8.76
C VAL A 371 13.79 12.73 -9.77
N ASN A 372 14.21 12.91 -11.03
CA ASN A 372 13.33 13.42 -12.08
C ASN A 372 12.11 12.52 -12.32
N ASN A 373 12.30 11.20 -12.37
CA ASN A 373 11.21 10.25 -12.49
C ASN A 373 10.23 10.36 -11.31
N LEU A 374 10.73 10.59 -10.09
CA LEU A 374 9.91 10.85 -8.90
C LEU A 374 9.14 12.17 -8.99
N ILE A 375 9.73 13.24 -9.53
CA ILE A 375 9.03 14.51 -9.78
C ILE A 375 7.87 14.26 -10.74
N THR A 376 8.12 13.59 -11.87
CA THR A 376 7.08 13.22 -12.84
C THR A 376 5.97 12.42 -12.17
N LEU A 377 6.32 11.36 -11.43
CA LEU A 377 5.35 10.55 -10.71
C LEU A 377 4.54 11.41 -9.73
N SER A 378 5.18 12.26 -8.93
CA SER A 378 4.47 13.12 -7.98
C SER A 378 3.49 14.08 -8.67
N SER A 379 3.83 14.59 -9.87
CA SER A 379 2.92 15.41 -10.66
C SER A 379 1.70 14.63 -11.15
N GLU A 380 1.89 13.38 -11.59
CA GLU A 380 0.79 12.50 -11.97
C GLU A 380 -0.09 12.17 -10.76
N ARG A 381 0.52 11.86 -9.61
CA ARG A 381 -0.24 11.61 -8.37
C ARG A 381 -1.14 12.79 -7.98
N ILE A 382 -0.65 14.02 -8.14
CA ILE A 382 -1.43 15.24 -7.91
C ILE A 382 -2.59 15.35 -8.92
N ARG A 383 -2.35 15.07 -10.21
CA ARG A 383 -3.42 15.04 -11.24
C ARG A 383 -4.53 14.04 -10.89
N TYR A 384 -4.17 12.89 -10.33
CA TYR A 384 -5.09 11.83 -9.92
C TYR A 384 -5.65 12.00 -8.49
N GLY A 385 -5.42 13.17 -7.90
CA GLY A 385 -6.13 13.66 -6.73
C GLY A 385 -5.46 13.46 -5.40
N GLU A 386 -4.13 13.37 -5.39
CA GLU A 386 -3.31 13.69 -4.22
C GLU A 386 -3.25 15.21 -4.01
N THR A 387 -3.62 15.68 -2.82
CA THR A 387 -3.63 17.11 -2.48
C THR A 387 -2.35 17.56 -1.79
N ASN A 388 -1.49 16.63 -1.38
CA ASN A 388 -0.22 16.95 -0.74
C ASN A 388 0.86 17.25 -1.78
N ILE A 389 1.18 18.54 -1.92
CA ILE A 389 2.17 19.04 -2.89
C ILE A 389 3.60 19.07 -2.35
N LYS A 390 3.80 18.82 -1.05
CA LYS A 390 5.11 18.99 -0.38
C LYS A 390 6.17 18.08 -0.98
N GLY A 391 5.81 16.85 -1.36
CA GLY A 391 6.73 15.90 -1.98
C GLY A 391 7.27 16.38 -3.32
N HIS A 392 6.40 16.89 -4.20
CA HIS A 392 6.80 17.46 -5.49
C HIS A 392 7.73 18.66 -5.28
N MET A 393 7.33 19.60 -4.42
CA MET A 393 8.12 20.79 -4.10
C MET A 393 9.50 20.44 -3.56
N PHE A 394 9.59 19.52 -2.59
CA PHE A 394 10.85 19.08 -2.02
C PHE A 394 11.78 18.49 -3.08
N LEU A 395 11.27 17.60 -3.93
CA LEU A 395 12.07 17.00 -5.01
C LEU A 395 12.57 18.04 -6.01
N SER A 396 11.74 19.00 -6.41
CA SER A 396 12.13 20.10 -7.30
C SER A 396 13.22 20.98 -6.68
N MET A 397 13.12 21.27 -5.37
CA MET A 397 14.15 22.01 -4.63
C MET A 397 15.48 21.26 -4.57
N ILE A 398 15.46 19.94 -4.31
CA ILE A 398 16.67 19.13 -4.29
C ILE A 398 17.37 19.14 -5.65
N LEU A 399 16.61 18.96 -6.74
CA LEU A 399 17.19 18.99 -8.07
C LEU A 399 17.79 20.37 -8.41
N ALA A 400 17.09 21.45 -8.06
CA ALA A 400 17.59 22.82 -8.25
C ALA A 400 18.87 23.10 -7.44
N LYS A 401 18.97 22.58 -6.20
CA LYS A 401 20.20 22.66 -5.40
C LYS A 401 21.36 21.95 -6.11
N VAL A 402 21.12 20.74 -6.62
CA VAL A 402 22.14 19.96 -7.34
C VAL A 402 22.66 20.72 -8.56
N GLU A 403 21.76 21.26 -9.37
CA GLU A 403 22.12 22.05 -10.56
C GLU A 403 22.83 23.37 -10.22
N ALA A 404 22.44 24.02 -9.12
CA ALA A 404 23.10 25.24 -8.66
C ALA A 404 24.55 24.98 -8.23
N VAL A 405 24.81 23.89 -7.50
CA VAL A 405 26.17 23.51 -7.10
C VAL A 405 27.03 23.18 -8.31
N GLU A 406 26.51 22.46 -9.30
CA GLU A 406 27.23 22.12 -10.54
C GLU A 406 27.58 23.37 -11.38
N THR A 407 26.71 24.38 -11.38
CA THR A 407 26.88 25.62 -12.16
C THR A 407 27.56 26.75 -11.40
N GLY A 408 27.82 26.57 -10.10
CA GLY A 408 28.35 27.62 -9.21
C GLY A 408 27.35 28.75 -8.94
N ALA A 409 26.06 28.50 -9.10
CA ALA A 409 24.99 29.46 -8.82
C ALA A 409 24.64 29.50 -7.31
N ASP A 410 23.91 30.54 -6.91
CA ASP A 410 23.39 30.68 -5.55
C ASP A 410 22.34 29.59 -5.26
N CYS A 411 22.68 28.69 -4.34
CA CYS A 411 21.85 27.55 -3.97
C CYS A 411 20.54 27.96 -3.29
N GLU A 412 20.58 28.95 -2.38
CA GLU A 412 19.38 29.40 -1.66
C GLU A 412 18.39 30.03 -2.64
N LEU A 413 18.91 30.87 -3.54
CA LEU A 413 18.10 31.51 -4.57
C LEU A 413 17.51 30.50 -5.56
N ALA A 414 18.30 29.50 -6.00
CA ALA A 414 17.83 28.45 -6.90
C ALA A 414 16.74 27.59 -6.25
N MET A 415 16.94 27.18 -4.99
CA MET A 415 15.94 26.43 -4.23
C MET A 415 14.65 27.23 -4.02
N ALA A 416 14.75 28.50 -3.65
CA ALA A 416 13.58 29.36 -3.43
C ALA A 416 12.77 29.58 -4.72
N ARG A 417 13.44 29.77 -5.86
CA ARG A 417 12.78 29.86 -7.18
C ARG A 417 12.10 28.55 -7.55
N SER A 418 12.80 27.43 -7.44
CA SER A 418 12.23 26.11 -7.75
C SER A 418 11.04 25.75 -6.85
N ALA A 419 11.10 26.09 -5.56
CA ALA A 419 9.98 25.94 -4.64
C ALA A 419 8.76 26.73 -5.12
N LYS A 420 8.96 28.01 -5.48
CA LYS A 420 7.89 28.87 -6.00
C LYS A 420 7.30 28.31 -7.31
N ASP A 421 8.14 27.96 -8.28
CA ASP A 421 7.70 27.45 -9.57
C ASP A 421 6.94 26.12 -9.41
N SER A 422 7.41 25.24 -8.52
CA SER A 422 6.72 24.00 -8.16
C SER A 422 5.36 24.27 -7.51
N LEU A 423 5.26 25.27 -6.62
CA LEU A 423 3.99 25.63 -5.97
C LEU A 423 2.99 26.17 -7.00
N GLU A 424 3.41 27.05 -7.91
CA GLU A 424 2.57 27.58 -8.99
C GLU A 424 2.10 26.46 -9.93
N PHE A 425 3.01 25.55 -10.29
CA PHE A 425 2.68 24.37 -11.11
C PHE A 425 1.65 23.46 -10.40
N CYS A 426 1.90 23.08 -9.15
CA CYS A 426 0.99 22.22 -8.39
C CYS A 426 -0.37 22.89 -8.15
N HIS A 427 -0.39 24.19 -7.90
CA HIS A 427 -1.62 24.96 -7.78
C HIS A 427 -2.44 24.91 -9.08
N GLY A 428 -1.80 25.03 -10.25
CA GLY A 428 -2.45 24.85 -11.54
C GLY A 428 -3.07 23.46 -11.73
N LEU A 429 -2.36 22.40 -11.31
CA LEU A 429 -2.90 21.03 -11.35
C LEU A 429 -4.13 20.87 -10.46
N LEU A 430 -4.08 21.40 -9.22
CA LEU A 430 -5.19 21.32 -8.27
C LEU A 430 -6.41 22.13 -8.75
N LEU A 431 -6.22 23.28 -9.39
CA LEU A 431 -7.32 24.04 -10.00
C LEU A 431 -8.00 23.26 -11.13
N ALA A 432 -7.24 22.67 -12.05
CA ALA A 432 -7.80 21.84 -13.12
C ALA A 432 -8.58 20.63 -12.57
N GLN A 433 -8.13 20.07 -11.46
CA GLN A 433 -8.82 18.99 -10.76
C GLN A 433 -10.14 19.47 -10.11
N ALA A 434 -10.16 20.67 -9.54
CA ALA A 434 -11.36 21.26 -8.98
C ALA A 434 -12.41 21.56 -10.08
N ASP A 435 -11.98 22.10 -11.22
CA ASP A 435 -12.86 22.43 -12.35
C ASP A 435 -13.47 21.17 -12.99
N SER A 436 -12.67 20.13 -13.22
CA SER A 436 -13.17 18.82 -13.71
C SER A 436 -14.13 18.17 -12.71
N SER A 437 -13.88 18.34 -11.42
CA SER A 437 -14.79 17.86 -10.36
C SER A 437 -16.13 18.58 -10.36
N LEU A 438 -16.20 19.86 -10.75
CA LEU A 438 -17.44 20.62 -10.87
C LEU A 438 -18.23 20.26 -12.13
N LEU A 439 -17.54 20.01 -13.25
CA LEU A 439 -18.17 19.60 -14.51
C LEU A 439 -18.84 18.21 -14.41
N GLY A 440 -18.26 17.28 -13.65
CA GLY A 440 -18.84 15.96 -13.39
C GLY A 440 -20.11 15.95 -12.51
N ILE A 441 -20.53 17.10 -11.97
CA ILE A 441 -21.77 17.23 -11.17
C ILE A 441 -22.99 17.45 -12.08
N ALA A 442 -22.80 17.90 -13.32
CA ALA A 442 -23.90 18.39 -14.16
C ALA A 442 -24.83 17.31 -14.73
N ASP A 443 -24.54 16.01 -14.60
CA ASP A 443 -25.30 14.97 -15.33
C ASP A 443 -25.86 13.79 -14.50
N ASN A 444 -25.81 13.86 -13.15
CA ASN A 444 -26.52 12.87 -12.32
C ASN A 444 -27.84 13.46 -11.80
N GLY A 445 -28.92 13.10 -12.51
CA GLY A 445 -30.27 13.54 -12.26
C GLY A 445 -30.78 13.33 -10.82
N ARG A 446 -31.44 14.39 -10.32
CA ARG A 446 -32.55 14.43 -9.35
C ARG A 446 -32.68 13.22 -8.40
N PHE A 447 -32.08 13.36 -7.22
CA PHE A 447 -32.74 12.94 -5.98
C PHE A 447 -33.18 14.18 -5.22
N ALA A 448 -34.49 14.41 -5.20
CA ALA A 448 -35.11 15.41 -4.34
C ALA A 448 -35.30 14.83 -2.94
N SER A 449 -34.73 15.48 -1.93
CA SER A 449 -35.37 15.67 -0.63
C SER A 449 -34.66 16.81 0.07
N GLY A 450 -35.40 17.88 0.34
CA GLY A 450 -34.91 19.05 1.05
C GLY A 450 -34.86 18.85 2.56
N SER A 451 -33.92 19.55 3.18
CA SER A 451 -34.16 20.38 4.37
C SER A 451 -32.95 21.28 4.53
N SER A 452 -33.18 22.59 4.39
CA SER A 452 -32.24 23.66 4.66
C SER A 452 -32.00 23.81 6.16
N LEU A 453 -30.74 23.72 6.61
CA LEU A 453 -30.21 24.29 7.85
C LEU A 453 -28.74 24.60 7.56
N ASP A 454 -28.46 25.82 7.10
CA ASP A 454 -28.06 27.01 7.88
C ASP A 454 -26.55 27.06 8.09
N ASP A 455 -26.00 28.18 7.67
CA ASP A 455 -24.60 28.46 7.39
C ASP A 455 -23.92 28.88 8.70
N GLY A 456 -23.16 27.97 9.29
CA GLY A 456 -22.38 28.19 10.50
C GLY A 456 -20.90 28.29 10.16
N SER A 457 -20.43 29.53 9.99
CA SER A 457 -19.02 29.91 9.91
C SER A 457 -18.19 29.29 11.05
N GLU A 458 -17.24 28.41 10.73
CA GLU A 458 -16.21 27.96 11.69
C GLU A 458 -14.87 28.64 11.41
N SER A 459 -14.34 29.26 12.46
CA SER A 459 -13.07 29.96 12.55
C SER A 459 -11.87 29.02 12.33
N PRO A 460 -10.75 29.48 11.73
CA PRO A 460 -9.57 28.65 11.52
C PRO A 460 -8.79 28.50 12.82
N GLY A 461 -8.90 27.36 13.49
CA GLY A 461 -8.18 27.16 14.74
C GLY A 461 -8.41 25.84 15.46
N SER A 462 -8.02 24.72 14.86
CA SER A 462 -7.41 23.60 15.60
C SER A 462 -6.70 22.65 14.62
N GLY A 463 -5.50 23.04 14.20
CA GLY A 463 -4.58 22.09 13.57
C GLY A 463 -4.15 21.09 14.62
N TYR A 464 -4.57 19.83 14.49
CA TYR A 464 -3.80 18.74 15.06
C TYR A 464 -2.54 18.63 14.19
N ASP A 465 -1.49 19.34 14.62
CA ASP A 465 -0.12 19.17 14.13
C ASP A 465 0.29 17.71 14.35
N LEU A 466 0.19 16.92 13.29
CA LEU A 466 1.16 15.86 13.08
C LEU A 466 2.39 16.56 12.53
N ASP A 467 3.24 17.03 13.46
CA ASP A 467 4.65 17.29 13.21
C ASP A 467 5.23 15.99 12.63
N LEU A 468 5.21 15.89 11.30
CA LEU A 468 5.92 14.88 10.54
C LEU A 468 7.39 15.20 10.75
N ASP A 469 7.97 14.54 11.75
CA ASP A 469 9.36 14.69 12.13
C ASP A 469 10.26 14.23 10.97
N TRP A 470 10.60 15.19 10.11
CA TRP A 470 11.64 15.06 9.08
C TRP A 470 12.95 14.57 9.69
N GLY A 471 13.16 14.74 11.01
CA GLY A 471 14.33 14.30 11.76
C GLY A 471 14.59 12.79 11.73
N PHE A 472 13.57 11.96 11.51
CA PHE A 472 13.78 10.50 11.44
C PHE A 472 14.53 10.05 10.17
N LEU A 473 14.38 10.79 9.05
CA LEU A 473 15.07 10.50 7.78
C LEU A 473 16.15 11.52 7.42
N LEU A 474 16.09 12.72 8.00
CA LEU A 474 17.06 13.79 7.82
C LEU A 474 17.56 14.18 9.21
N PRO A 475 18.61 13.51 9.77
CA PRO A 475 19.25 14.03 10.96
C PRO A 475 19.77 15.44 10.65
N ASP A 476 19.51 16.38 11.54
CA ASP A 476 19.89 17.80 11.46
C ASP A 476 21.15 18.02 10.62
N ALA A 477 20.96 18.40 9.36
CA ALA A 477 21.99 19.12 8.63
C ALA A 477 21.96 20.53 9.21
N GLY A 478 22.64 20.69 10.35
CA GLY A 478 22.89 22.01 10.93
C GLY A 478 23.48 22.88 9.82
N PHE A 479 22.77 23.96 9.50
CA PHE A 479 23.27 25.05 8.68
C PHE A 479 24.47 25.69 9.40
N PRO A 480 25.69 25.67 8.85
CA PRO A 480 26.67 26.69 9.15
C PRO A 480 26.42 27.97 8.36
#